data_AF-A0A8S2T4H2-F1
#
_entry.id   AF-A0A8S2T4H2-F1
#
_cell.length_a   1.000
_cell.length_b   1.000
_cell.length_c   1.000
_cell.angle_alpha   90.00
_cell.angle_beta   90.00
_cell.angle_gamma   90.00
#
_symmetry.space_group_name_H-M   'P 1'
#
loop_
_entity.id
_entity.type
_entity.pdbx_description
1 polymer ?
#
loop_
_entity_poly.entity_id
_entity_poly.type
_entity_poly.pdbx_seq_one_letter_code
_entity_poly.pdbx_strand_id
1 'polypeptide(L)' 'MQEEHYPSGHADIAHSLNNIGHILFDQAKYDEALDYYQRALNMREKYYPSDHIAIVQSLNNIGGLLFEHE' A
#
# COMPACT_ATOMS: atom_id res chain seq x y z
N MET A 1 26.22 -14.27 0.46
CA MET A 1 25.54 -13.06 -0.04
C MET A 1 24.51 -13.56 -1.02
N GLN A 2 23.25 -13.65 -0.58
CA GLN A 2 22.18 -14.22 -1.38
C GLN A 2 21.64 -13.10 -2.26
N GLU A 3 21.93 -13.18 -3.56
CA GLU A 3 21.26 -12.37 -4.58
C GLU A 3 19.81 -12.87 -4.65
N GLU A 4 18.95 -12.35 -3.77
CA GLU A 4 17.52 -12.55 -3.90
C GLU A 4 17.03 -11.71 -5.06
N HIS A 5 16.85 -12.35 -6.21
CA HIS A 5 16.01 -11.88 -7.29
C HIS A 5 14.61 -11.62 -6.72
N TYR A 6 14.37 -10.40 -6.23
CA TYR A 6 13.03 -9.94 -5.90
C TYR A 6 12.20 -10.06 -7.18
N PRO A 7 11.09 -10.82 -7.17
CA PRO A 7 10.25 -10.94 -8.34
C PRO A 7 9.55 -9.59 -8.53
N SER A 8 10.12 -8.74 -9.39
CA SER A 8 9.68 -7.38 -9.70
C SER A 8 8.16 -7.23 -9.83
N GLY A 9 7.50 -8.24 -10.39
CA GLY A 9 6.03 -8.28 -10.51
C GLY A 9 5.26 -8.15 -9.19
N HIS A 10 5.84 -8.46 -8.03
CA HIS A 10 5.15 -8.34 -6.73
C HIS A 10 5.16 -6.90 -6.20
N ALA A 11 6.24 -6.14 -6.47
CA ALA A 11 6.28 -4.71 -6.17
C ALA A 11 5.29 -3.94 -7.05
N ASP A 12 5.17 -4.34 -8.32
CA ASP A 12 4.22 -3.74 -9.27
C ASP A 12 2.75 -3.99 -8.86
N ILE A 13 2.45 -5.17 -8.30
CA ILE A 13 1.11 -5.48 -7.76
C ILE A 13 0.80 -4.58 -6.56
N ALA A 14 1.72 -4.44 -5.60
CA ALA A 14 1.50 -3.57 -4.43
C ALA A 14 1.30 -2.10 -4.84
N HIS A 15 2.04 -1.64 -5.86
CA HIS A 15 1.86 -0.30 -6.41
C HIS A 15 0.49 -0.13 -7.08
N SER A 16 0.06 -1.13 -7.86
CA SER A 16 -1.25 -1.13 -8.51
C SER A 16 -2.39 -1.11 -7.49
N LEU A 17 -2.31 -1.92 -6.42
CA LEU A 17 -3.29 -1.91 -5.33
C LEU A 17 -3.36 -0.55 -4.63
N ASN A 18 -2.20 0.08 -4.37
CA ASN A 18 -2.15 1.42 -3.79
C ASN A 18 -2.86 2.46 -4.68
N ASN A 19 -2.67 2.38 -6.00
CA ASN A 19 -3.32 3.29 -6.95
C ASN A 19 -4.84 3.07 -7.02
N ILE A 20 -5.31 1.82 -6.93
CA ILE A 20 -6.74 1.53 -6.82
C ILE A 20 -7.30 2.14 -5.54
N GLY A 21 -6.58 2.04 -4.40
CA GLY A 21 -6.94 2.71 -3.15
C GLY A 21 -7.12 4.22 -3.32
N HIS A 22 -6.20 4.90 -4.01
CA HIS A 22 -6.33 6.34 -4.32
C HIS A 22 -7.57 6.65 -5.14
N ILE A 23 -7.83 5.89 -6.21
CA ILE A 23 -9.00 6.12 -7.07
C ILE A 23 -10.31 5.94 -6.28
N LEU A 24 -10.36 4.96 -5.38
CA LEU A 24 -11.53 4.72 -4.53
C LEU A 24 -11.71 5.82 -3.48
N PHE A 25 -10.61 6.31 -2.92
CA PHE A 25 -10.61 7.46 -2.01
C PHE A 25 -11.19 8.69 -2.71
N ASP A 26 -10.73 9.00 -3.93
CA ASP A 26 -11.26 10.12 -4.73
C ASP A 26 -12.75 9.96 -5.08
N GLN A 27 -13.27 8.72 -5.05
CA GLN A 27 -14.68 8.40 -5.23
C GLN A 27 -15.49 8.40 -3.91
N ALA A 28 -14.89 8.81 -2.79
CA ALA A 28 -15.46 8.74 -1.45
C ALA A 28 -15.85 7.32 -1.00
N LYS A 29 -15.23 6.28 -1.58
CA LYS A 29 -15.42 4.88 -1.21
C LYS A 29 -14.36 4.45 -0.20
N TYR A 30 -14.44 5.02 0.99
CA TYR A 30 -13.36 4.94 1.98
C TYR A 30 -13.12 3.53 2.51
N ASP A 31 -14.17 2.74 2.77
CA ASP A 31 -14.02 1.35 3.21
C ASP A 31 -13.30 0.48 2.17
N GLU A 32 -13.67 0.64 0.90
CA GLU A 32 -13.00 -0.07 -0.20
C GLU A 32 -11.55 0.41 -0.34
N ALA A 33 -11.32 1.72 -0.31
CA ALA A 33 -9.97 2.27 -0.38
C ALA A 33 -9.05 1.75 0.73
N LEU A 34 -9.57 1.60 1.97
CA LEU A 34 -8.85 1.06 3.10
C LEU A 34 -8.41 -0.39 2.86
N ASP A 35 -9.29 -1.26 2.34
CA ASP A 35 -8.95 -2.65 1.98
C ASP A 35 -7.76 -2.70 1.01
N TYR A 36 -7.80 -1.88 -0.04
CA TYR A 36 -6.73 -1.85 -1.03
C TYR A 36 -5.40 -1.32 -0.47
N TYR A 37 -5.43 -0.27 0.36
CA TYR A 37 -4.21 0.21 1.02
C TYR A 37 -3.62 -0.82 1.99
N GLN A 38 -4.45 -1.55 2.74
CA GLN A 38 -3.99 -2.61 3.65
C GLN A 38 -3.39 -3.81 2.91
N ARG A 39 -3.99 -4.20 1.78
CA ARG A 39 -3.41 -5.25 0.92
C ARG A 39 -2.07 -4.83 0.32
N ALA A 40 -1.95 -3.57 -0.12
CA ALA A 40 -0.67 -3.02 -0.57
C ALA A 40 0.39 -3.00 0.54
N LEU A 41 -0.01 -2.59 1.76
CA LEU A 41 0.87 -2.59 2.94
C LEU A 41 1.36 -3.99 3.29
N ASN A 42 0.46 -4.97 3.37
CA ASN A 42 0.81 -6.35 3.72
C ASN A 42 1.82 -6.95 2.74
N MET A 43 1.67 -6.66 1.44
CA MET A 43 2.68 -7.05 0.46
C MET A 43 4.01 -6.35 0.71
N ARG A 44 4.01 -5.02 0.91
CA ARG A 44 5.23 -4.25 1.14
C ARG A 44 5.98 -4.72 2.39
N GLU A 45 5.29 -5.01 3.49
CA GLU A 45 5.89 -5.56 4.73
C GLU A 45 6.49 -6.95 4.54
N LYS A 46 5.96 -7.76 3.61
CA LYS A 46 6.50 -9.08 3.31
C LYS A 46 7.82 -9.03 2.54
N TYR A 47 8.03 -8.01 1.73
CA TYR A 47 9.16 -7.94 0.79
C TYR A 47 10.22 -6.91 1.16
N TYR A 48 9.88 -5.92 1.98
CA TYR A 48 10.79 -4.85 2.36
C TYR A 48 11.05 -4.83 3.87
N PRO A 49 12.23 -4.34 4.30
CA PRO A 49 12.46 -4.01 5.70
C PRO A 49 11.46 -2.94 6.17
N SER A 50 11.16 -2.91 7.46
CA SER A 50 10.09 -2.09 8.05
C SER A 50 10.27 -0.58 7.88
N ASP A 51 11.49 -0.12 7.61
CA ASP A 51 11.84 1.29 7.37
C ASP A 51 11.78 1.70 5.89
N HIS A 52 11.39 0.78 5.00
CA HIS A 52 11.34 1.06 3.57
C HIS A 52 10.27 2.09 3.22
N ILE A 53 10.61 3.03 2.32
CA ILE A 53 9.76 4.16 1.94
C ILE A 53 8.35 3.75 1.47
N ALA A 54 8.22 2.59 0.80
CA ALA A 54 6.93 2.11 0.34
C ALA A 54 5.97 1.77 1.49
N ILE A 55 6.48 1.24 2.61
CA ILE A 55 5.69 0.94 3.82
C ILE A 55 5.22 2.25 4.45
N VAL A 56 6.12 3.24 4.57
CA VAL A 56 5.79 4.57 5.09
C VAL A 56 4.69 5.24 4.26
N GLN A 57 4.77 5.15 2.93
CA GLN A 57 3.74 5.68 2.03
C GLN A 57 2.37 5.02 2.24
N SER A 58 2.33 3.69 2.36
CA SER A 58 1.11 2.96 2.70
C SER A 58 0.49 3.43 4.01
N LEU A 59 1.30 3.58 5.06
CA LEU A 59 0.83 4.00 6.37
C LEU A 59 0.30 5.44 6.36
N ASN A 60 0.98 6.35 5.65
CA ASN A 60 0.50 7.72 5.47
C ASN A 60 -0.86 7.77 4.75
N ASN A 61 -1.05 6.95 3.70
CA ASN A 61 -2.32 6.89 2.99
C ASN A 61 -3.46 6.36 3.88
N ILE A 62 -3.19 5.34 4.69
CA ILE A 62 -4.16 4.80 5.66
C ILE A 62 -4.49 5.85 6.72
N GLY A 63 -3.47 6.51 7.28
CA GLY A 63 -3.68 7.56 8.28
C GLY A 63 -4.49 8.74 7.75
N GLY A 64 -4.19 9.20 6.53
CA GLY A 64 -4.97 10.24 5.85
C GLY A 64 -6.42 9.83 5.62
N LEU A 65 -6.65 8.59 5.17
CA LEU A 65 -8.00 8.07 4.98
C LEU A 65 -8.79 8.04 6.28
N LEU A 66 -8.19 7.55 7.37
CA LEU A 66 -8.86 7.47 8.67
C LEU A 66 -9.15 8.85 9.26
N PHE A 67 -8.26 9.83 9.06
CA PHE A 67 -8.48 11.21 9.49
C PHE A 67 -9.64 11.87 8.75
N GLU A 68 -9.77 11.65 7.44
CA GLU A 68 -10.87 12.20 6.62
C GLU A 68 -12.22 11.49 6.86
N HIS A 69 -12.22 10.38 7.59
CA HIS A 69 -13.39 9.56 7.91
C HIS A 69 -13.85 9.69 9.38
N GLU A 70 -13.24 10.58 10.17
CA GLU A 70 -13.74 11.04 11.49
C GLU A 70 -14.67 12.26 11.35
#